data_AF-A0A845Y624-F1
#
_entry.id   AF-A0A845Y624-F1
#
_cell.length_a   1.000
_cell.length_b   1.000
_cell.length_c   1.000
_cell.angle_alpha   90.00
_cell.angle_beta   90.00
_cell.angle_gamma   90.00
#
_symmetry.space_group_name_H-M   'P 1'
#
loop_
_entity.id
_entity.type
_entity.pdbx_description
1 polymer ?
#
loop_
_entity_poly.entity_id
_entity_poly.type
_entity_poly.pdbx_seq_one_letter_code
_entity_poly.pdbx_strand_id
1 'polypeptide(L)'
;MNNQELEQQLLGLDLAQRIRILQLLAQSLTEPSTTQLSQSPNELDLNRDREALLQADRSPQHPLRGIPITIPPDFDEPMPELWDALEQ
;
A
#
# COMPACT_ATOMS: atom_id res chain seq x y z
N MET A 1 10.80 30.25 10.69
CA MET A 1 9.35 30.25 10.92
C MET A 1 9.06 29.23 12.01
N ASN A 2 8.62 29.69 13.18
CA ASN A 2 8.40 28.84 14.36
C ASN A 2 6.95 28.32 14.37
N ASN A 3 6.70 27.19 15.03
CA ASN A 3 5.37 26.61 15.17
C ASN A 3 4.38 27.59 15.83
N GLN A 4 4.84 28.35 16.83
CA GLN A 4 4.06 29.42 17.47
C GLN A 4 3.64 30.54 16.50
N GLU A 5 4.46 30.85 15.51
CA GLU A 5 4.17 31.90 14.52
C GLU A 5 3.11 31.42 13.52
N LEU A 6 3.14 30.12 13.18
CA LEU A 6 2.14 29.45 12.35
C LEU A 6 0.77 29.39 13.05
N GLU A 7 0.74 29.08 14.35
CA GLU A 7 -0.51 29.08 15.13
C GLU A 7 -1.16 30.46 15.14
N GLN A 8 -0.37 31.52 15.31
CA GLN A 8 -0.86 32.89 15.30
C GLN A 8 -1.39 33.31 13.93
N GLN A 9 -0.73 32.86 12.85
CA GLN A 9 -1.24 33.05 11.50
C GLN A 9 -2.54 32.27 11.26
N LEU A 10 -2.64 31.05 11.77
CA LEU A 10 -3.86 30.23 11.66
C LEU A 10 -5.03 30.87 12.42
N LEU A 11 -4.76 31.51 13.57
CA LEU A 11 -5.74 32.28 14.34
C LEU A 11 -6.16 33.60 13.69
N GLY A 12 -5.34 34.18 12.80
CA GLY A 12 -5.67 35.38 12.04
C GLY A 12 -6.51 35.13 10.78
N LEU A 13 -6.61 33.88 10.33
CA LEU A 13 -7.35 33.52 9.12
C LEU A 13 -8.86 33.40 9.37
N ASP A 14 -9.65 33.72 8.34
CA ASP A 14 -11.11 33.53 8.33
C ASP A 14 -11.50 32.04 8.38
N LEU A 15 -12.71 31.74 8.88
CA LEU A 15 -13.22 30.38 9.01
C LEU A 15 -13.21 29.64 7.66
N ALA A 16 -13.58 30.31 6.57
CA ALA A 16 -13.58 29.69 5.24
C ALA A 16 -12.16 29.30 4.79
N GLN A 17 -11.17 30.13 5.13
CA GLN A 17 -9.76 29.86 4.82
C GLN A 17 -9.21 28.69 5.64
N ARG A 18 -9.54 28.60 6.93
CA ARG A 18 -9.15 27.46 7.78
C ARG A 18 -9.77 26.16 7.29
N ILE A 19 -11.06 26.17 6.94
CA ILE A 19 -11.75 25.00 6.38
C ILE A 19 -11.05 24.55 5.09
N ARG A 20 -10.70 25.48 4.20
CA ARG A 20 -9.98 25.17 2.96
C ARG A 20 -8.61 24.54 3.21
N ILE A 21 -7.85 25.07 4.17
CA ILE A 21 -6.54 24.50 4.55
C ILE A 21 -6.70 23.08 5.09
N LEU A 22 -7.67 22.86 5.98
CA LEU A 22 -7.95 21.52 6.52
C LEU A 22 -8.36 20.53 5.43
N GLN A 23 -9.19 20.95 4.47
CA GLN A 23 -9.55 20.13 3.31
C GLN A 23 -8.33 19.80 2.45
N LEU A 24 -7.43 20.76 2.22
CA LEU A 24 -6.23 20.55 1.43
C LEU A 24 -5.28 19.56 2.14
N LEU A 25 -5.08 19.72 3.44
CA LEU A 25 -4.28 18.81 4.26
C LEU A 25 -4.89 17.41 4.28
N ALA A 26 -6.21 17.30 4.43
CA ALA A 26 -6.91 16.03 4.33
C ALA A 26 -6.65 15.36 2.97
N GLN A 27 -6.77 16.09 1.86
CA GLN A 27 -6.49 15.57 0.51
C GLN A 27 -5.03 15.17 0.31
N SER A 28 -4.07 15.89 0.92
CA SER A 28 -2.65 15.55 0.83
C SER A 28 -2.25 14.36 1.71
N LEU A 29 -2.91 14.19 2.86
CA LEU A 29 -2.72 13.03 3.75
C LEU A 29 -3.51 11.80 3.27
N THR A 30 -4.52 12.01 2.43
CA THR A 30 -5.20 10.93 1.73
C THR A 30 -4.33 10.57 0.53
N GLU A 31 -3.45 9.58 0.70
CA GLU A 31 -2.72 9.01 -0.42
C GLU A 31 -3.72 8.64 -1.53
N PRO A 32 -3.50 9.07 -2.79
CA PRO A 32 -4.17 8.43 -3.89
C PRO A 32 -3.58 7.02 -4.00
N SER A 33 -4.18 6.05 -3.29
CA SER A 33 -4.00 4.63 -3.56
C SER A 33 -4.64 4.27 -4.91
N THR A 34 -4.15 4.85 -6.01
CA THR A 34 -4.37 4.41 -7.40
C THR A 34 -3.43 5.18 -8.32
N THR A 35 -2.12 4.97 -8.18
CA THR A 35 -1.23 4.99 -9.35
C THR A 35 -0.25 3.84 -9.18
N GLN A 36 -0.77 2.64 -9.40
CA GLN A 36 0.02 1.44 -9.62
C GLN A 36 0.68 1.57 -11.01
N LEU A 37 1.75 2.34 -11.10
CA LEU A 37 2.68 2.31 -12.21
C LEU A 37 4.09 2.21 -11.64
N SER A 38 4.71 1.04 -11.88
CA SER A 38 6.13 0.74 -11.70
C SER A 38 6.67 0.88 -10.28
N GLN A 39 6.22 0.05 -9.35
CA GLN A 39 7.11 -0.39 -8.27
C GLN A 39 8.10 -1.38 -8.88
N SER A 40 9.35 -0.93 -8.98
CA SER A 40 10.52 -1.78 -9.21
C SER A 40 10.54 -2.92 -8.17
N PRO A 41 10.97 -4.14 -8.53
CA PRO A 41 10.73 -5.36 -7.74
C PRO A 41 11.44 -5.46 -6.38
N ASN A 42 12.14 -4.43 -5.89
CA ASN A 42 13.31 -4.65 -5.03
C ASN A 42 13.28 -4.05 -3.61
N GLU A 43 12.14 -3.59 -3.10
CA GLU A 43 12.04 -3.18 -1.68
C GLU A 43 10.85 -3.86 -0.99
N LEU A 44 11.03 -5.15 -0.68
CA LEU A 44 10.17 -5.90 0.25
C LEU A 44 10.65 -5.64 1.68
N ASP A 45 9.94 -4.81 2.41
CA ASP A 45 10.14 -4.59 3.85
C ASP A 45 9.51 -5.77 4.62
N LEU A 46 10.32 -6.81 4.81
CA LEU A 46 9.95 -8.14 5.33
C LEU A 46 9.16 -8.13 6.67
N ASN A 47 9.22 -7.05 7.45
CA ASN A 47 8.47 -6.92 8.70
C ASN A 47 7.06 -6.36 8.50
N ARG A 48 6.86 -5.46 7.53
CA ARG A 48 5.54 -4.90 7.18
C ARG A 48 4.72 -5.90 6.37
N ASP A 49 5.39 -6.64 5.51
CA ASP A 49 4.76 -7.62 4.61
C ASP A 49 4.20 -8.83 5.37
N ARG A 50 4.71 -9.16 6.55
CA ARG A 50 4.21 -10.31 7.33
C ARG A 50 2.83 -10.03 7.96
N GLU A 51 2.60 -8.81 8.44
CA GLU A 51 1.27 -8.39 8.93
C GLU A 51 0.31 -8.10 7.76
N ALA A 52 0.83 -7.58 6.64
CA ALA A 52 0.04 -7.33 5.43
C ALA A 52 -0.34 -8.63 4.69
N LEU A 53 0.51 -9.66 4.64
CA LEU A 53 0.21 -10.97 4.07
C LEU A 53 -0.89 -11.69 4.87
N LEU A 54 -0.87 -11.58 6.20
CA LEU A 54 -1.94 -12.12 7.06
C LEU A 54 -3.28 -11.38 6.89
N GLN A 55 -3.27 -10.11 6.45
CA GLN A 55 -4.48 -9.34 6.14
C GLN A 55 -4.93 -9.51 4.67
N ALA A 56 -4.00 -9.66 3.73
CA ALA A 56 -4.28 -9.90 2.31
C ALA A 56 -4.93 -11.26 2.06
N ASP A 57 -4.64 -12.26 2.92
CA ASP A 57 -5.24 -13.59 2.90
C ASP A 57 -6.77 -13.61 3.10
N ARG A 58 -7.39 -12.48 3.45
CA ARG A 58 -8.84 -12.37 3.69
C ARG A 58 -9.51 -11.27 2.91
N SER A 59 -8.96 -10.82 1.79
CA SER A 59 -9.76 -10.01 0.85
C SER A 59 -10.95 -10.85 0.38
N PRO A 60 -12.19 -10.48 0.75
CA PRO A 60 -13.33 -11.37 0.57
C PRO A 60 -13.68 -11.60 -0.89
N GLN A 61 -13.15 -10.79 -1.81
CA GLN A 61 -13.43 -10.80 -3.26
C GLN A 61 -12.26 -11.29 -4.13
N HIS A 62 -11.29 -12.07 -3.63
CA HIS A 62 -10.27 -12.62 -4.53
C HIS A 62 -10.96 -13.45 -5.65
N PRO A 63 -10.69 -13.19 -6.93
CA PRO A 63 -11.47 -13.77 -8.05
C PRO A 63 -11.38 -15.29 -8.13
N LEU A 64 -10.30 -15.87 -7.59
CA LEU A 64 -10.10 -17.32 -7.54
C LEU A 64 -10.68 -17.98 -6.27
N ARG A 65 -11.31 -17.21 -5.37
CA ARG A 65 -11.83 -17.74 -4.10
C ARG A 65 -13.03 -18.65 -4.33
N GLY A 66 -12.99 -19.86 -3.76
CA GLY A 66 -14.09 -20.84 -3.84
C GLY A 66 -14.11 -21.68 -5.11
N ILE A 67 -13.13 -21.51 -6.00
CA ILE A 67 -12.94 -22.37 -7.17
C ILE A 67 -12.12 -23.59 -6.74
N PRO A 68 -12.63 -24.83 -6.90
CA PRO A 68 -11.85 -26.04 -6.61
C PRO A 68 -10.65 -26.11 -7.53
N ILE A 69 -9.46 -26.28 -6.96
CA ILE A 69 -8.23 -26.51 -7.70
C ILE A 69 -7.73 -27.92 -7.42
N THR A 70 -7.33 -28.63 -8.48
CA THR A 70 -6.65 -29.91 -8.37
C THR A 70 -5.16 -29.62 -8.28
N ILE A 71 -4.55 -29.95 -7.14
CA ILE A 71 -3.11 -29.82 -6.95
C ILE A 71 -2.43 -31.07 -7.54
N PRO A 72 -1.48 -30.92 -8.48
CA PRO A 72 -0.68 -32.03 -8.98
C PRO A 72 0.13 -32.71 -7.86
N PRO A 73 0.38 -34.02 -7.93
CA PRO A 73 1.11 -34.76 -6.89
C PRO A 73 2.60 -34.37 -6.78
N ASP A 74 3.14 -33.77 -7.82
CA ASP A 74 4.50 -33.26 -7.99
C ASP A 74 4.65 -31.79 -7.60
N PHE A 75 3.60 -31.15 -7.06
CA PHE A 75 3.62 -29.73 -6.71
C PHE A 75 4.71 -29.36 -5.68
N ASP A 76 5.04 -30.28 -4.77
CA ASP A 76 6.05 -30.07 -3.74
C ASP A 76 7.49 -30.37 -4.22
N GLU A 77 7.67 -30.83 -5.46
CA GLU A 77 9.00 -31.10 -5.99
C GLU A 77 9.78 -29.79 -6.21
N PRO A 78 11.05 -29.71 -5.79
CA PRO A 78 11.86 -28.52 -6.02
C PRO A 78 12.07 -28.33 -7.53
N MET A 79 11.66 -27.17 -8.06
CA MET A 79 11.87 -26.77 -9.46
C MET A 79 12.99 -25.72 -9.54
N PRO A 80 14.28 -26.13 -9.53
CA PRO A 80 15.42 -25.20 -9.60
C PRO A 80 15.41 -24.37 -10.89
N GLU A 81 14.84 -24.89 -11.97
CA GLU A 81 14.77 -24.21 -13.28
C GLU A 81 13.94 -22.92 -13.24
N LEU A 82 12.98 -22.81 -12.31
CA LEU A 82 12.19 -21.58 -12.11
C LEU A 82 13.03 -20.48 -11.46
N TRP A 83 13.96 -20.85 -10.57
CA TRP A 83 14.87 -19.92 -9.92
C TRP A 83 15.96 -19.47 -10.88
N ASP A 84 16.55 -20.41 -11.64
CA ASP A 84 17.55 -20.12 -12.67
C ASP A 84 17.03 -19.15 -13.75
N ALA A 85 15.73 -19.21 -14.07
CA ALA A 85 15.09 -18.33 -15.05
C ALA A 85 14.93 -16.87 -14.58
N LEU A 86 14.99 -16.61 -13.26
CA LEU A 86 14.93 -15.25 -12.71
C LEU A 86 16.30 -14.56 -12.72
N GLU A 87 17.38 -15.33 -12.90
CA GLU A 87 18.76 -14.83 -12.85
C GLU A 87 19.32 -14.40 -14.22
N GLN A 88 18.51 -14.44 -15.30
CA GLN A 88 18.88 -14.02 -16.67
C GLN A 88 18.33 -12.64 -17.05
#